data_AF-A0A015LD74-F1
#
_entry.id   AF-A0A015LD74-F1
#
_cell.length_a   1.000
_cell.length_b   1.000
_cell.length_c   1.000
_cell.angle_alpha   90.00
_cell.angle_beta   90.00
_cell.angle_gamma   90.00
#
_symmetry.space_group_name_H-M   'P 1'
#
loop_
_entity.id
_entity.type
_entity.pdbx_description
1 polymer ?
#
loop_
_entity_poly.entity_id
_entity_poly.type
_entity_poly.pdbx_seq_one_letter_code
_entity_poly.pdbx_strand_id
1 'polypeptide(L)'
;METEWKFRKEVVEQINRRMLEYDEDTDIIILDKSPYCEYYYQKTKSFDRGLITPHGNHEMEKEIFRLKETIDKSIVIFLEKDGDVCWKNYIGRETKKMEKSSYPTLKKDEYLDMVKMFKENQSVYKDTKRYSRVKVKNDDNSWRKVFKEVEKWRQA
;
A
#
# COMPACT_ATOMS: atom_id res chain seq x y z
N MET A 1 -4.91 8.68 -22.41
CA MET A 1 -6.07 7.91 -21.91
C MET A 1 -5.76 6.42 -21.84
N GLU A 2 -5.29 5.75 -22.91
CA GLU A 2 -4.81 4.34 -22.78
C GLU A 2 -3.57 4.15 -21.90
N THR A 3 -2.80 5.21 -21.66
CA THR A 3 -1.51 5.16 -20.97
C THR A 3 -1.62 5.07 -19.45
N GLU A 4 -2.65 5.65 -18.84
CA GLU A 4 -2.74 5.76 -17.37
C GLU A 4 -2.89 4.38 -16.71
N TRP A 5 -3.81 3.56 -17.20
CA TRP A 5 -4.03 2.24 -16.63
C TRP A 5 -2.87 1.29 -16.94
N LYS A 6 -2.22 1.43 -18.10
CA LYS A 6 -1.00 0.67 -18.45
C LYS A 6 0.16 1.02 -17.52
N PHE A 7 0.39 2.31 -17.28
CA PHE A 7 1.40 2.78 -16.33
C PHE A 7 1.13 2.29 -14.91
N ARG A 8 -0.10 2.45 -14.42
CA ARG A 8 -0.47 1.97 -13.07
C ARG A 8 -0.35 0.46 -12.96
N LYS A 9 -0.75 -0.30 -13.99
CA LYS A 9 -0.54 -1.75 -14.07
C LYS A 9 0.94 -2.11 -14.02
N GLU A 10 1.81 -1.41 -14.75
CA GLU A 10 3.26 -1.63 -14.71
C GLU A 10 3.84 -1.42 -13.30
N VAL A 11 3.36 -0.41 -12.57
CA VAL A 11 3.75 -0.20 -11.16
C VAL A 11 3.33 -1.40 -10.29
N VAL A 12 2.13 -1.95 -10.50
CA VAL A 12 1.69 -3.16 -9.79
C VAL A 12 2.55 -4.37 -10.17
N GLU A 13 2.87 -4.55 -11.45
CA GLU A 13 3.76 -5.62 -11.93
C GLU A 13 5.15 -5.53 -11.29
N GLN A 14 5.69 -4.32 -11.12
CA GLN A 14 6.97 -4.09 -10.43
C GLN A 14 6.90 -4.51 -8.95
N ILE A 15 5.82 -4.19 -8.24
CA ILE A 15 5.63 -4.64 -6.85
C ILE A 15 5.52 -6.17 -6.80
N ASN A 16 4.77 -6.78 -7.73
CA ASN A 16 4.64 -8.22 -7.82
C ASN A 16 5.99 -8.91 -8.10
N ARG A 17 6.81 -8.37 -9.01
CA ARG A 17 8.16 -8.88 -9.28
C ARG A 17 9.03 -8.92 -8.03
N ARG A 18 9.01 -7.87 -7.21
CA ARG A 18 9.77 -7.82 -5.94
C ARG A 18 9.37 -8.87 -4.90
N MET A 19 8.17 -9.47 -5.01
CA MET A 19 7.78 -10.60 -4.16
C MET A 19 8.37 -11.94 -4.65
N LEU A 20 8.82 -12.01 -5.89
CA LEU A 20 9.24 -13.23 -6.58
C LEU A 20 10.75 -13.25 -6.89
N GLU A 21 11.38 -12.09 -7.01
CA GLU A 21 12.81 -11.95 -7.33
C GLU A 21 13.63 -11.92 -6.03
N TYR A 22 14.18 -13.07 -5.68
CA TYR A 22 15.05 -13.25 -4.53
C TYR A 22 16.07 -14.38 -4.78
N ASP A 23 17.25 -14.25 -4.18
CA ASP A 23 18.30 -15.26 -4.26
C ASP A 23 17.99 -16.44 -3.32
N GLU A 24 18.62 -17.61 -3.56
CA GLU A 24 18.43 -18.83 -2.76
C GLU A 24 18.73 -18.62 -1.26
N ASP A 25 19.62 -17.68 -0.93
CA ASP A 25 20.02 -17.33 0.44
C ASP A 25 19.11 -16.25 1.08
N THR A 26 18.01 -15.85 0.43
CA THR A 26 17.12 -14.81 0.95
C THR A 26 16.12 -15.37 1.97
N ASP A 27 16.38 -15.13 3.26
CA ASP A 27 15.48 -15.59 4.33
C ASP A 27 14.19 -14.77 4.48
N ILE A 28 14.25 -13.45 4.22
CA ILE A 28 13.17 -12.50 4.50
C ILE A 28 13.12 -11.42 3.42
N ILE A 29 11.91 -11.21 2.88
CA ILE A 29 11.60 -10.09 1.98
C ILE A 29 10.69 -9.11 2.74
N ILE A 30 11.08 -7.83 2.77
CA ILE A 30 10.27 -6.76 3.34
C ILE A 30 9.86 -5.81 2.21
N LEU A 31 8.56 -5.59 2.06
CA LEU A 31 8.01 -4.67 1.08
C LEU A 31 7.32 -3.49 1.77
N ASP A 32 7.65 -2.29 1.32
CA ASP A 32 6.84 -1.10 1.60
C ASP A 32 5.66 -1.09 0.62
N LYS A 33 4.48 -1.43 1.16
CA LYS A 33 3.21 -1.65 0.45
C LYS A 33 3.13 -2.96 -0.32
N SER A 34 1.90 -3.33 -0.65
CA SER A 34 1.58 -4.45 -1.54
C SER A 34 0.81 -3.94 -2.76
N PRO A 35 0.60 -4.81 -3.77
CA PRO A 35 -0.28 -4.54 -4.92
C PRO A 35 -1.67 -3.99 -4.53
N TYR A 36 -2.22 -4.40 -3.39
CA TYR A 36 -3.58 -4.00 -2.99
C TYR A 36 -3.71 -2.51 -2.67
N CYS A 37 -2.60 -1.77 -2.50
CA CYS A 37 -2.67 -0.32 -2.40
C CYS A 37 -3.31 0.31 -3.64
N GLU A 38 -3.07 -0.27 -4.81
CA GLU A 38 -3.66 0.18 -6.07
C GLU A 38 -5.18 0.00 -6.08
N TYR A 39 -5.69 -1.09 -5.52
CA TYR A 39 -7.13 -1.32 -5.34
C TYR A 39 -7.77 -0.18 -4.54
N TYR A 40 -7.11 0.27 -3.47
CA TYR A 40 -7.62 1.39 -2.66
C TYR A 40 -7.63 2.71 -3.44
N TYR A 41 -6.62 2.96 -4.26
CA TYR A 41 -6.57 4.12 -5.13
C TYR A 41 -7.68 4.07 -6.18
N GLN A 42 -7.99 2.90 -6.75
CA GLN A 42 -9.13 2.73 -7.67
C GLN A 42 -10.49 2.97 -6.98
N LYS A 43 -10.62 2.66 -5.68
CA LYS A 43 -11.86 2.95 -4.91
C LYS A 43 -11.96 4.41 -4.44
N THR A 44 -10.88 5.18 -4.51
CA THR A 44 -10.85 6.58 -4.07
C THR A 44 -11.48 7.49 -5.11
N LYS A 45 -12.74 7.88 -4.89
CA LYS A 45 -13.51 8.71 -5.83
C LYS A 45 -12.82 10.01 -6.22
N SER A 46 -12.15 10.69 -5.29
CA SER A 46 -11.40 11.92 -5.57
C SER A 46 -10.18 11.68 -6.47
N PHE A 47 -9.75 10.44 -6.65
CA PHE A 47 -8.69 10.07 -7.60
C PHE A 47 -9.24 9.68 -8.98
N ASP A 48 -10.56 9.51 -9.12
CA ASP A 48 -11.16 9.24 -10.41
C ASP A 48 -11.18 10.52 -11.26
N ARG A 49 -10.31 10.53 -12.28
CA ARG A 49 -10.18 11.62 -13.25
C ARG A 49 -10.87 11.29 -14.57
N GLY A 50 -11.62 10.19 -14.66
CA GLY A 50 -12.22 9.71 -15.90
C GLY A 50 -11.19 9.25 -16.95
N LEU A 51 -9.95 8.97 -16.53
CA LEU A 51 -8.85 8.64 -17.43
C LEU A 51 -8.72 7.14 -17.72
N ILE A 52 -9.32 6.30 -16.88
CA ILE A 52 -9.19 4.84 -16.94
C ILE A 52 -10.54 4.24 -17.32
N THR A 53 -10.54 3.42 -18.37
CA THR A 53 -11.75 2.73 -18.83
C THR A 53 -12.12 1.58 -17.89
N PRO A 54 -13.38 1.11 -17.87
CA PRO A 54 -13.77 -0.09 -17.14
C PRO A 54 -12.91 -1.31 -17.49
N HIS A 55 -12.56 -1.48 -18.77
CA HIS A 55 -11.64 -2.52 -19.22
C HIS A 55 -10.24 -2.37 -18.60
N GLY A 56 -9.67 -1.15 -18.60
CA GLY A 56 -8.38 -0.89 -17.97
C GLY A 56 -8.38 -1.16 -16.45
N ASN A 57 -9.47 -0.81 -15.76
CA ASN A 57 -9.63 -1.16 -14.34
C ASN A 57 -9.67 -2.67 -14.13
N HIS A 58 -10.40 -3.41 -14.97
CA HIS A 58 -10.49 -4.86 -14.89
C HIS A 58 -9.14 -5.56 -15.13
N GLU A 59 -8.38 -5.14 -16.14
CA GLU A 59 -7.05 -5.69 -16.43
C GLU A 59 -6.03 -5.40 -15.33
N MET A 60 -6.16 -4.24 -14.68
CA MET A 60 -5.33 -3.90 -13.52
C MET A 60 -5.72 -4.71 -12.29
N GLU A 61 -7.02 -4.93 -12.04
CA GLU A 61 -7.52 -5.72 -10.92
C GLU A 61 -7.01 -7.17 -10.97
N LYS A 62 -6.93 -7.77 -12.17
CA LYS A 62 -6.29 -9.08 -12.36
C LYS A 62 -4.85 -9.10 -11.85
N GLU A 63 -4.08 -8.07 -12.16
CA GLU A 63 -2.67 -7.97 -11.76
C GLU A 63 -2.53 -7.67 -10.26
N ILE A 64 -3.40 -6.83 -9.70
CA ILE A 64 -3.45 -6.51 -8.28
C ILE A 64 -3.63 -7.77 -7.43
N PHE A 65 -4.54 -8.67 -7.84
CA PHE A 65 -4.85 -9.89 -7.11
C PHE A 65 -4.06 -11.13 -7.59
N ARG A 66 -3.15 -10.98 -8.56
CA ARG A 66 -2.40 -12.09 -9.17
C ARG A 66 -1.67 -12.96 -8.14
N LEU A 67 -1.10 -12.36 -7.11
CA LEU A 67 -0.31 -13.04 -6.06
C LEU A 67 -1.06 -13.12 -4.72
N LYS A 68 -2.39 -13.20 -4.75
CA LYS A 68 -3.22 -13.26 -3.54
C LYS A 68 -2.76 -14.34 -2.56
N GLU A 69 -2.50 -15.55 -3.04
CA GLU A 69 -2.08 -16.65 -2.15
C GLU A 69 -0.76 -16.37 -1.42
N THR A 70 0.20 -15.73 -2.09
CA THR A 70 1.48 -15.33 -1.49
C THR A 70 1.27 -14.26 -0.43
N ILE A 71 0.46 -13.24 -0.74
CA ILE A 71 0.10 -12.16 0.20
C ILE A 71 -0.67 -12.73 1.40
N ASP A 72 -1.59 -13.67 1.20
CA ASP A 72 -2.38 -14.28 2.27
C ASP A 72 -1.49 -15.08 3.26
N LYS A 73 -0.37 -15.63 2.79
CA LYS A 73 0.63 -16.36 3.60
C LYS A 73 1.66 -15.43 4.27
N SER A 74 1.76 -14.19 3.80
CA SER A 74 2.69 -13.18 4.31
C SER A 74 2.22 -12.56 5.63
N ILE A 75 3.16 -11.98 6.38
CA ILE A 75 2.87 -11.14 7.54
C ILE A 75 2.54 -9.73 7.06
N VAL A 76 1.35 -9.24 7.39
CA VAL A 76 0.89 -7.91 6.98
C VAL A 76 0.76 -7.01 8.20
N ILE A 77 1.64 -6.01 8.28
CA ILE A 77 1.65 -5.01 9.35
C ILE A 77 1.12 -3.68 8.84
N PHE A 78 0.02 -3.22 9.44
CA PHE A 78 -0.52 -1.88 9.23
C PHE A 78 0.03 -0.92 10.28
N LEU A 79 0.76 0.08 9.80
CA LEU A 79 1.29 1.16 10.63
C LEU A 79 0.24 2.25 10.81
N GLU A 80 -0.40 2.27 11.97
CA GLU A 80 -1.43 3.24 12.33
C GLU A 80 -0.81 4.46 13.01
N LYS A 81 -1.34 5.66 12.75
CA LYS A 81 -1.03 6.86 13.52
C LYS A 81 -2.32 7.54 13.97
N ASP A 82 -2.26 8.17 15.14
CA ASP A 82 -3.38 8.92 15.68
C ASP A 82 -3.43 10.35 15.09
N GLY A 83 -4.64 10.89 14.96
CA GLY A 83 -4.87 12.28 14.57
C GLY A 83 -4.47 12.64 13.13
N ASP A 84 -4.00 13.87 12.94
CA ASP A 84 -3.64 14.45 11.64
C ASP A 84 -2.16 14.24 11.25
N VAL A 85 -1.46 13.39 12.00
CA VAL A 85 -0.01 13.17 11.85
C VAL A 85 0.34 12.65 10.46
N CYS A 86 -0.47 11.76 9.88
CA CYS A 86 -0.26 11.24 8.52
C CYS A 86 -0.32 12.35 7.47
N TRP A 87 -1.32 13.23 7.55
CA TRP A 87 -1.45 14.40 6.67
C TRP A 87 -0.26 15.35 6.83
N LYS A 88 0.10 15.71 8.07
CA LYS A 88 1.23 16.61 8.35
C LYS A 88 2.55 16.07 7.78
N ASN A 89 2.81 14.77 7.93
CA ASN A 89 3.98 14.13 7.36
C ASN A 89 3.95 14.13 5.82
N TYR A 90 2.78 13.84 5.22
CA TYR A 90 2.61 13.87 3.78
C TYR A 90 2.91 15.26 3.22
N ILE A 91 2.18 16.29 3.67
CA ILE A 91 2.32 17.65 3.13
C ILE A 91 3.71 18.22 3.41
N GLY A 92 4.29 17.93 4.58
CA GLY A 92 5.65 18.34 4.93
C GLY A 92 6.71 17.71 4.04
N ARG A 93 6.51 16.47 3.56
CA ARG A 93 7.40 15.83 2.58
C ARG A 93 7.20 16.44 1.19
N GLU A 94 5.97 16.52 0.71
CA GLU A 94 5.70 16.99 -0.65
C GLU A 94 6.14 18.46 -0.87
N THR A 95 6.01 19.31 0.15
CA THR A 95 6.45 20.72 0.08
C THR A 95 7.97 20.89 0.13
N LYS A 96 8.72 19.91 0.64
CA LYS A 96 10.19 19.94 0.71
C LYS A 96 10.87 19.27 -0.49
N LYS A 97 10.13 18.59 -1.35
CA LYS A 97 10.69 17.96 -2.54
C LYS A 97 11.19 19.02 -3.50
N MET A 98 12.42 18.88 -3.96
CA MET A 98 13.00 19.71 -5.02
C MET A 98 12.63 19.18 -6.42
N GLU A 99 12.32 17.89 -6.53
CA GLU A 99 11.97 17.22 -7.78
C GLU A 99 10.45 17.19 -8.02
N LYS A 100 10.06 17.30 -9.29
CA LYS A 100 8.66 17.18 -9.71
C LYS A 100 8.21 15.72 -9.58
N SER A 101 7.09 15.52 -8.87
CA SER A 101 6.43 14.22 -8.79
C SER A 101 5.55 13.97 -10.02
N SER A 102 5.32 12.70 -10.37
CA SER A 102 4.45 12.30 -11.50
C SER A 102 3.00 12.76 -11.33
N TYR A 103 2.56 12.97 -10.08
CA TYR A 103 1.24 13.50 -9.73
C TYR A 103 1.36 14.80 -8.92
N PRO A 104 0.40 15.73 -9.05
CA PRO A 104 0.31 16.89 -8.18
C PRO A 104 0.19 16.49 -6.70
N THR A 105 0.64 17.38 -5.81
CA THR A 105 0.40 17.24 -4.37
C THR A 105 -1.10 17.23 -4.09
N LEU A 106 -1.54 16.23 -3.32
CA LEU A 106 -2.93 16.08 -2.92
C LEU A 106 -3.35 17.22 -2.00
N LYS A 107 -4.60 17.66 -2.16
CA LYS A 107 -5.29 18.48 -1.18
C LYS A 107 -5.66 17.63 0.05
N LYS A 108 -5.97 18.30 1.16
CA LYS A 108 -6.24 17.63 2.44
C LYS A 108 -7.44 16.70 2.38
N ASP A 109 -8.51 17.13 1.74
CA ASP A 109 -9.71 16.35 1.47
C ASP A 109 -9.42 15.12 0.62
N GLU A 110 -8.70 15.26 -0.50
CA GLU A 110 -8.29 14.14 -1.36
C GLU A 110 -7.44 13.11 -0.59
N TYR A 111 -6.52 13.58 0.26
CA TYR A 111 -5.71 12.72 1.11
C TYR A 111 -6.57 11.97 2.15
N LEU A 112 -7.50 12.66 2.79
CA LEU A 112 -8.38 12.06 3.80
C LEU A 112 -9.36 11.05 3.16
N ASP A 113 -9.81 11.30 1.94
CA ASP A 113 -10.60 10.34 1.15
C ASP A 113 -9.80 9.05 0.89
N MET A 114 -8.54 9.17 0.48
CA MET A 114 -7.64 8.02 0.30
C MET A 114 -7.47 7.25 1.62
N VAL A 115 -7.25 7.94 2.74
CA VAL A 115 -7.16 7.30 4.07
C VAL A 115 -8.45 6.58 4.45
N LYS A 116 -9.60 7.18 4.14
CA LYS A 116 -10.91 6.59 4.38
C LYS A 116 -11.07 5.30 3.55
N MET A 117 -10.78 5.34 2.25
CA MET A 117 -10.88 4.17 1.38
C MET A 117 -9.96 3.05 1.81
N PHE A 118 -8.74 3.38 2.26
CA PHE A 118 -7.81 2.40 2.80
C PHE A 118 -8.40 1.67 4.02
N LYS A 119 -9.03 2.40 4.95
CA LYS A 119 -9.68 1.81 6.14
C LYS A 119 -10.90 0.96 5.78
N GLU A 120 -11.74 1.44 4.86
CA GLU A 120 -12.97 0.75 4.46
C GLU A 120 -12.69 -0.54 3.68
N ASN A 121 -11.61 -0.56 2.89
CA ASN A 121 -11.25 -1.72 2.07
C ASN A 121 -10.14 -2.58 2.70
N GLN A 122 -9.76 -2.32 3.96
CA GLN A 122 -8.73 -3.08 4.67
C GLN A 122 -9.08 -4.57 4.83
N SER A 123 -10.36 -4.94 4.62
CA SER A 123 -10.86 -6.31 4.63
C SER A 123 -10.16 -7.24 3.64
N VAL A 124 -9.61 -6.72 2.53
CA VAL A 124 -8.85 -7.55 1.57
C VAL A 124 -7.63 -8.24 2.19
N TYR A 125 -7.15 -7.75 3.34
CA TYR A 125 -6.11 -8.41 4.14
C TYR A 125 -6.65 -9.06 5.43
N LYS A 126 -7.93 -8.94 5.77
CA LYS A 126 -8.44 -9.60 7.00
C LYS A 126 -8.51 -11.12 6.85
N ASP A 127 -8.51 -11.60 5.60
CA ASP A 127 -8.45 -13.03 5.30
C ASP A 127 -7.04 -13.61 5.49
N THR A 128 -5.98 -12.78 5.61
CA THR A 128 -4.68 -13.29 6.08
C THR A 128 -4.74 -13.56 7.57
N LYS A 129 -4.39 -14.80 7.93
CA LYS A 129 -4.22 -15.23 9.33
C LYS A 129 -3.12 -14.45 10.05
N ARG A 130 -2.23 -13.76 9.32
CA ARG A 130 -1.02 -13.09 9.80
C ARG A 130 -1.11 -11.56 9.64
N TYR A 131 -2.28 -11.02 9.96
CA TYR A 131 -2.59 -9.59 9.91
C TYR A 131 -2.38 -8.93 11.28
N SER A 132 -1.78 -7.73 11.33
CA SER A 132 -1.68 -6.94 12.57
C SER A 132 -1.74 -5.43 12.32
N ARG A 133 -2.34 -4.70 13.26
CA ARG A 133 -2.39 -3.23 13.28
C ARG A 133 -1.57 -2.73 14.44
N VAL A 134 -0.56 -1.89 14.18
CA VAL A 134 0.36 -1.39 15.20
C VAL A 134 0.36 0.13 15.14
N LYS A 135 0.04 0.77 16.26
CA LYS A 135 0.17 2.22 16.39
C LYS A 135 1.64 2.61 16.52
N VAL A 136 2.12 3.52 15.69
CA VAL A 136 3.52 3.94 15.66
C VAL A 136 3.70 5.45 15.83
N LYS A 137 4.69 5.83 16.63
CA LYS A 137 5.12 7.23 16.83
C LYS A 137 6.44 7.56 16.14
N ASN A 138 7.03 6.60 15.41
CA ASN A 138 8.37 6.68 14.86
C ASN A 138 9.46 6.81 15.94
N ASP A 139 9.34 6.00 16.99
CA ASP A 139 10.31 5.85 18.08
C ASP A 139 10.71 4.38 18.23
N ASP A 140 11.82 4.10 18.92
CA ASP A 140 12.34 2.74 19.11
C ASP A 140 11.32 1.82 19.78
N ASN A 141 10.49 2.35 20.68
CA ASN A 141 9.45 1.59 21.36
C ASN A 141 8.36 1.13 20.40
N SER A 142 7.96 1.95 19.43
CA SER A 142 7.01 1.59 18.38
C SER A 142 7.58 0.51 17.47
N TRP A 143 8.85 0.64 17.07
CA TRP A 143 9.51 -0.34 16.20
C TRP A 143 9.74 -1.68 16.90
N ARG A 144 10.04 -1.68 18.20
CA ARG A 144 10.06 -2.90 19.02
C ARG A 144 8.71 -3.62 19.04
N LYS A 145 7.58 -2.88 19.03
CA LYS A 145 6.24 -3.48 18.95
C LYS A 145 6.00 -4.12 17.58
N VAL A 146 6.38 -3.44 16.50
CA VAL A 146 6.29 -3.99 15.13
C VAL A 146 7.10 -5.29 15.03
N PHE A 147 8.34 -5.29 15.54
CA PHE A 147 9.21 -6.46 15.53
C PHE A 147 8.59 -7.65 16.29
N LYS A 148 8.00 -7.41 17.47
CA LYS A 148 7.31 -8.46 18.24
C LYS A 148 6.14 -9.11 17.49
N GLU A 149 5.37 -8.34 16.72
CA GLU A 149 4.32 -8.91 15.88
C GLU A 149 4.91 -9.80 14.77
N VAL A 150 6.04 -9.41 14.18
CA VAL A 150 6.75 -10.25 13.19
C VAL A 150 7.25 -11.55 13.83
N GLU A 151 7.88 -11.48 15.01
CA GLU A 151 8.37 -12.68 15.73
C GLU A 151 7.23 -13.65 16.08
N LYS A 152 6.11 -13.13 16.56
CA LYS A 152 4.92 -13.93 16.88
C LYS A 152 4.46 -14.77 15.69
N TRP A 153 4.43 -14.19 14.50
CA TRP A 153 3.99 -14.90 13.29
C TRP A 153 5.04 -15.83 12.69
N ARG A 154 6.34 -15.60 12.97
CA ARG A 154 7.39 -16.55 12.58
C ARG A 154 7.33 -17.86 13.38
N GLN A 155 6.80 -17.83 14.60
CA GLN A 155 6.68 -18.99 15.48
C GLN A 155 5.35 -19.76 15.32
N ALA A 156 4.42 -19.29 14.48
CA ALA A 156 3.05 -19.79 14.32
C ALA A 156 2.78 -20.43 12.95
#